data_AF-A0A2K8XRK9-F1
#
_entry.id   AF-A0A2K8XRK9-F1
#
_cell.length_a   1.000
_cell.length_b   1.000
_cell.length_c   1.000
_cell.angle_alpha   90.00
_cell.angle_beta   90.00
_cell.angle_gamma   90.00
#
_symmetry.space_group_name_H-M   'P 1'
#
loop_
_entity.id
_entity.type
_entity.pdbx_description
1 polymer ?
#
loop_
_entity_poly.entity_id
_entity_poly.type
_entity_poly.pdbx_seq_one_letter_code
_entity_poly.pdbx_strand_id
1 'polypeptide(L)'
;MKNTLFLRIFLFCLFTSIGTLKAQNTTNKSEKVENILEKKRNYNKSNGFGYNIQIYYGNETTAKSKNAKFKILYPRVNTKLVYNNPEWKVQVGNYKTKLEADRANLLFKKEFSGTIVIPMEKQ
;
A
#
# COMPACT_ATOMS: atom_id res chain seq x y z
N MET A 1 -53.70 -16.15 -32.81
CA MET A 1 -53.81 -16.30 -31.33
C MET A 1 -52.95 -17.42 -30.72
N LYS A 2 -52.14 -18.19 -31.47
CA LYS A 2 -51.34 -19.30 -30.91
C LYS A 2 -49.97 -18.90 -30.32
N ASN A 3 -49.40 -17.76 -30.73
CA ASN A 3 -48.04 -17.35 -30.30
C ASN A 3 -48.02 -16.51 -29.01
N THR A 4 -49.16 -15.96 -28.58
CA THR A 4 -49.25 -15.17 -27.33
C THR A 4 -49.22 -16.05 -26.08
N LEU A 5 -49.66 -17.31 -26.21
CA LEU A 5 -49.66 -18.29 -25.13
C LEU A 5 -48.22 -18.79 -24.85
N PHE A 6 -47.45 -19.03 -25.91
CA PHE A 6 -46.03 -19.33 -25.81
C PHE A 6 -45.23 -18.19 -25.18
N LEU A 7 -45.52 -16.93 -25.55
CA LEU A 7 -44.88 -15.75 -24.97
C LEU A 7 -45.16 -15.62 -23.46
N ARG A 8 -46.39 -15.94 -23.02
CA ARG A 8 -46.78 -15.91 -21.59
C ARG A 8 -46.08 -17.00 -20.77
N ILE A 9 -45.92 -18.20 -21.34
CA ILE A 9 -45.17 -19.30 -20.70
C ILE A 9 -43.68 -18.96 -20.58
N PHE A 10 -43.11 -18.37 -21.63
CA PHE A 10 -41.73 -17.90 -21.62
C PHE A 10 -41.51 -16.81 -20.56
N LEU A 11 -42.45 -15.86 -20.45
CA LEU A 11 -42.41 -14.81 -19.44
C LEU A 11 -42.56 -15.38 -18.01
N PHE A 12 -43.42 -16.38 -17.81
CA PHE A 12 -43.59 -17.06 -16.52
C PHE A 12 -42.32 -17.82 -16.08
N CYS A 13 -41.63 -18.49 -17.02
CA CYS A 13 -40.34 -19.14 -16.73
C CYS A 13 -39.23 -18.14 -16.38
N LEU A 14 -39.23 -16.95 -16.96
CA LEU A 14 -38.29 -15.89 -16.58
C LEU A 14 -38.51 -15.43 -15.13
N PHE A 15 -39.77 -15.31 -14.69
CA PHE A 15 -40.09 -14.90 -13.32
C PHE A 15 -39.72 -15.93 -12.25
N THR A 16 -39.78 -17.24 -12.54
CA THR A 16 -39.43 -18.29 -11.57
C THR A 16 -37.92 -18.48 -11.37
N SER A 17 -37.09 -17.95 -12.29
CA SER A 17 -35.62 -18.08 -12.25
C SER A 17 -34.89 -17.09 -11.34
N ILE A 18 -35.58 -16.07 -10.78
CA ILE A 18 -34.96 -14.99 -9.99
C ILE A 18 -34.58 -15.45 -8.56
N GLY A 19 -35.04 -16.63 -8.12
CA GLY A 19 -35.05 -17.02 -6.71
C GLY A 19 -33.76 -17.54 -6.06
N THR A 20 -32.65 -17.79 -6.76
CA THR A 20 -31.46 -18.40 -6.11
C THR A 20 -30.10 -17.90 -6.60
N LEU A 21 -29.87 -16.58 -6.59
CA LEU A 21 -28.50 -16.05 -6.63
C LEU A 21 -27.97 -15.88 -5.20
N LYS A 22 -27.52 -16.97 -4.57
CA LYS A 22 -26.67 -16.85 -3.38
C LYS A 22 -25.25 -16.55 -3.83
N ALA A 23 -24.88 -15.28 -3.84
CA ALA A 23 -23.47 -14.90 -3.84
C ALA A 23 -22.82 -15.52 -2.58
N GLN A 24 -21.77 -16.34 -2.75
CA GLN A 24 -20.96 -16.86 -1.63
C GLN A 24 -20.20 -15.70 -0.97
N ASN A 25 -20.91 -14.94 -0.14
CA ASN A 25 -20.36 -13.83 0.63
C ASN A 25 -20.27 -14.17 2.13
N THR A 26 -20.27 -15.45 2.49
CA THR A 26 -19.81 -15.86 3.81
C THR A 26 -18.30 -15.73 3.81
N THR A 27 -17.80 -14.55 4.18
CA THR A 27 -16.40 -14.37 4.55
C THR A 27 -16.12 -15.36 5.68
N ASN A 28 -15.53 -16.52 5.37
CA ASN A 28 -15.09 -17.49 6.35
C ASN A 28 -13.90 -16.87 7.10
N LYS A 29 -14.20 -15.96 8.03
CA LYS A 29 -13.28 -15.52 9.07
C LYS A 29 -13.09 -16.68 10.02
N SER A 30 -12.31 -17.67 9.59
CA SER A 30 -11.91 -18.74 10.49
C SER A 30 -11.08 -18.11 11.61
N GLU A 31 -11.39 -18.47 12.85
CA GLU A 31 -10.67 -18.01 14.05
C GLU A 31 -9.15 -18.20 13.92
N LYS A 32 -8.72 -19.24 13.21
CA LYS A 32 -7.31 -19.50 12.87
C LYS A 32 -6.67 -18.38 12.05
N VAL A 33 -7.38 -17.82 11.07
CA VAL A 33 -6.89 -16.70 10.26
C VAL A 33 -6.77 -15.44 11.10
N GLU A 34 -7.75 -15.13 11.95
CA GLU A 34 -7.69 -13.98 12.86
C GLU A 34 -6.51 -14.08 13.82
N ASN A 35 -6.29 -15.26 14.42
CA ASN A 35 -5.15 -15.53 15.29
C ASN A 35 -3.80 -15.31 14.60
N ILE A 36 -3.65 -15.72 13.34
CA ILE A 36 -2.41 -15.51 12.57
C ILE A 36 -2.23 -14.01 12.26
N LEU A 37 -3.31 -13.31 11.90
CA LEU A 37 -3.28 -11.86 11.63
C LEU A 37 -2.91 -11.07 12.89
N GLU A 38 -3.42 -11.44 14.05
CA GLU A 38 -3.06 -10.83 15.33
C GLU A 38 -1.61 -11.07 15.69
N LYS A 39 -1.11 -12.31 15.57
CA LYS A 39 0.32 -12.62 15.79
C LYS A 39 1.20 -11.79 14.86
N LYS A 40 0.83 -11.66 13.58
CA LYS A 40 1.57 -10.85 12.62
C LYS A 40 1.55 -9.35 12.98
N ARG A 41 0.40 -8.83 13.41
CA ARG A 41 0.27 -7.44 13.89
C ARG A 41 1.13 -7.18 15.12
N ASN A 42 1.09 -8.07 16.10
CA ASN A 42 1.88 -7.95 17.33
C ASN A 42 3.39 -8.00 17.04
N TYR A 43 3.84 -8.90 16.17
CA TYR A 43 5.22 -8.94 15.71
C TYR A 43 5.64 -7.64 15.00
N ASN A 44 4.82 -7.13 14.10
CA ASN A 44 5.12 -5.87 13.40
C ASN A 44 5.17 -4.67 14.36
N LYS A 45 4.40 -4.70 15.47
CA LYS A 45 4.49 -3.68 16.53
C LYS A 45 5.83 -3.74 17.26
N SER A 46 6.40 -4.90 17.55
CA SER A 46 7.69 -4.98 18.26
C SER A 46 8.89 -4.80 17.34
N ASN A 47 8.86 -5.37 16.14
CA ASN A 47 10.04 -5.51 15.27
C ASN A 47 10.09 -4.51 14.10
N GLY A 48 9.03 -3.71 13.91
CA GLY A 48 8.89 -2.86 12.73
C GLY A 48 8.54 -3.66 11.47
N PHE A 49 8.21 -2.96 10.39
CA PHE A 49 7.77 -3.57 9.12
C PHE A 49 8.69 -3.24 7.93
N GLY A 50 9.85 -2.66 8.21
CA GLY A 50 10.92 -2.38 7.24
C GLY A 50 11.55 -1.00 7.44
N TYR A 51 12.24 -0.53 6.41
CA TYR A 51 13.08 0.66 6.45
C TYR A 51 12.84 1.55 5.23
N ASN A 52 12.88 2.86 5.47
CA ASN A 52 12.92 3.90 4.44
C ASN A 52 14.25 4.65 4.53
N ILE A 53 14.61 5.36 3.48
CA ILE A 53 15.77 6.25 3.48
C ILE A 53 15.26 7.68 3.47
N GLN A 54 15.60 8.47 4.48
CA GLN A 54 15.35 9.90 4.48
C GLN A 54 16.48 10.60 3.73
N ILE A 55 16.14 11.42 2.74
CA ILE A 55 17.11 12.18 1.93
C ILE A 55 17.14 13.67 2.27
N TYR A 56 16.12 14.18 2.95
CA TYR A 56 16.02 15.58 3.33
C TYR A 56 15.09 15.78 4.54
N TYR A 57 15.38 16.80 5.33
CA TYR A 57 14.60 17.32 6.46
C TYR A 57 14.76 18.84 6.47
N GLY A 58 13.65 19.60 6.42
CA GLY A 58 13.71 21.05 6.38
C GLY A 58 12.46 21.70 5.78
N ASN A 59 12.65 22.86 5.14
CA ASN A 59 11.57 23.63 4.51
C ASN A 59 10.83 22.89 3.36
N GLU A 60 9.60 23.35 3.08
CA GLU A 60 8.72 22.77 2.05
C GLU A 60 9.30 22.85 0.64
N THR A 61 9.79 24.04 0.26
CA THR A 61 10.26 24.31 -1.11
C THR A 61 11.43 23.42 -1.50
N THR A 62 12.41 23.27 -0.59
CA THR A 62 13.57 22.40 -0.85
C THR A 62 13.17 20.94 -0.80
N ALA A 63 12.26 20.54 0.09
CA ALA A 63 11.74 19.18 0.13
C ALA A 63 11.07 18.79 -1.20
N LYS A 64 10.23 19.67 -1.76
CA LYS A 64 9.60 19.46 -3.08
C LYS A 64 10.63 19.38 -4.21
N SER A 65 11.61 20.30 -4.22
CA SER A 65 12.69 20.31 -5.22
C SER A 65 13.53 19.01 -5.18
N LYS A 66 13.97 18.60 -3.98
CA LYS A 66 14.74 17.36 -3.78
C LYS A 66 13.94 16.12 -4.15
N ASN A 67 12.64 16.08 -3.82
CA ASN A 67 11.75 15.00 -4.21
C ASN A 67 11.60 14.88 -5.73
N ALA A 68 11.41 16.01 -6.44
CA ALA A 68 11.33 16.03 -7.89
C ALA A 68 12.65 15.55 -8.53
N LYS A 69 13.80 16.06 -8.05
CA LYS A 69 15.12 15.60 -8.50
C LYS A 69 15.31 14.10 -8.29
N PHE A 70 14.90 13.57 -7.13
CA PHE A 70 15.02 12.15 -6.84
C PHE A 70 14.18 11.28 -7.78
N LYS A 71 12.93 11.68 -8.06
CA LYS A 71 12.06 10.95 -9.01
C LYS A 71 12.65 10.87 -10.41
N ILE A 72 13.35 11.91 -10.86
CA ILE A 72 14.02 11.93 -12.17
C ILE A 72 15.21 10.98 -12.18
N LEU A 73 16.04 11.00 -11.13
CA LEU A 73 17.23 10.15 -11.02
C LEU A 73 16.90 8.67 -10.79
N TYR A 74 15.84 8.40 -10.03
CA TYR A 74 15.46 7.05 -9.59
C TYR A 74 13.96 6.79 -9.83
N PRO A 75 13.51 6.70 -11.10
CA PRO A 75 12.08 6.58 -11.43
C PRO A 75 11.44 5.28 -10.94
N ARG A 76 12.24 4.24 -10.66
CA ARG A 76 11.78 2.96 -10.12
C ARG A 76 11.63 2.95 -8.60
N VAL A 77 12.09 3.98 -7.91
CA VAL A 77 12.10 4.05 -6.44
C VAL A 77 10.99 4.98 -5.98
N ASN A 78 10.08 4.46 -5.16
CA ASN A 78 8.99 5.24 -4.61
C ASN A 78 9.49 6.32 -3.64
N THR A 79 8.85 7.48 -3.66
CA THR A 79 9.17 8.62 -2.81
C THR A 79 7.94 9.06 -2.02
N LYS A 80 8.11 9.42 -0.76
CA LYS A 80 7.08 9.93 0.13
C LYS A 80 7.52 11.29 0.69
N LEU A 81 6.65 12.28 0.54
CA LEU A 81 6.78 13.58 1.20
C LEU A 81 5.96 13.53 2.49
N VAL A 82 6.61 13.74 3.63
CA VAL A 82 5.98 13.67 4.96
C VAL A 82 6.08 15.04 5.61
N TYR A 83 4.95 15.59 6.04
CA TYR A 83 4.91 16.80 6.84
C TYR A 83 4.84 16.44 8.33
N ASN A 84 5.77 16.95 9.13
CA ASN A 84 5.72 16.87 10.58
C ASN A 84 6.03 18.25 11.16
N ASN A 85 4.99 18.94 11.61
CA ASN A 85 5.02 20.36 11.99
C ASN A 85 6.29 20.72 12.82
N PRO A 86 7.07 21.74 12.41
CA PRO A 86 6.92 22.62 11.24
C PRO A 86 7.70 22.16 9.98
N GLU A 87 8.24 20.95 9.99
CA GLU A 87 9.27 20.50 9.05
C GLU A 87 8.76 19.49 8.02
N TRP A 88 9.39 19.49 6.85
CA TRP A 88 9.12 18.55 5.76
C TRP A 88 10.24 17.53 5.63
N LYS A 89 9.87 16.26 5.52
CA LYS A 89 10.78 15.13 5.33
C LYS A 89 10.55 14.52 3.96
N VAL A 90 11.63 14.20 3.26
CA VAL A 90 11.58 13.42 2.03
C VAL A 90 12.14 12.03 2.32
N GLN A 91 11.27 11.02 2.23
CA GLN A 91 11.61 9.62 2.44
C GLN A 91 11.50 8.86 1.12
N VAL A 92 12.37 7.89 0.87
CA VAL A 92 12.43 7.15 -0.38
C VAL A 92 12.66 5.66 -0.12
N GLY A 93 12.17 4.85 -1.05
CA GLY A 93 12.26 3.41 -1.01
C GLY A 93 11.35 2.77 0.04
N ASN A 94 11.33 1.44 0.01
CA ASN A 94 10.70 0.59 1.01
C ASN A 94 11.50 -0.72 1.02
N TYR A 95 12.29 -0.92 2.07
CA TYR A 95 13.22 -2.03 2.19
C TYR A 95 12.80 -2.95 3.34
N LYS A 96 12.89 -4.26 3.13
CA LYS A 96 12.50 -5.24 4.16
C LYS A 96 13.55 -5.34 5.24
N THR A 97 14.83 -5.26 4.87
CA THR A 97 15.96 -5.40 5.80
C THR A 97 16.78 -4.13 5.86
N LYS A 98 17.45 -3.91 7.00
CA LYS A 98 18.37 -2.78 7.18
C LYS A 98 19.53 -2.86 6.18
N LEU A 99 20.05 -4.06 5.92
CA LEU A 99 21.16 -4.29 4.99
C LEU A 99 20.82 -3.86 3.55
N GLU A 100 19.61 -4.16 3.08
CA GLU A 100 19.12 -3.70 1.77
C GLU A 100 19.02 -2.18 1.71
N ALA A 101 18.48 -1.57 2.76
CA ALA A 101 18.38 -0.12 2.87
C ALA A 101 19.77 0.54 2.89
N ASP A 102 20.71 0.01 3.66
CA ASP A 102 22.08 0.51 3.73
C ASP A 102 22.78 0.40 2.36
N ARG A 103 22.60 -0.72 1.65
CA ARG A 103 23.13 -0.90 0.29
C ARG A 103 22.57 0.14 -0.68
N ALA A 104 21.27 0.39 -0.66
CA ALA A 104 20.66 1.41 -1.50
C ALA A 104 21.09 2.83 -1.09
N ASN A 105 21.25 3.08 0.21
CA ASN A 105 21.68 4.35 0.76
C ASN A 105 23.09 4.74 0.26
N LEU A 106 23.99 3.77 0.06
CA LEU A 106 25.31 4.04 -0.53
C LEU A 106 25.22 4.64 -1.94
N LEU A 107 24.20 4.30 -2.72
CA LEU A 107 23.97 4.90 -4.03
C LEU A 107 23.43 6.32 -3.89
N PHE A 108 22.45 6.52 -3.01
CA PHE A 108 21.82 7.83 -2.81
C PHE A 108 22.76 8.85 -2.18
N LYS A 109 23.69 8.42 -1.31
CA LYS A 109 24.74 9.25 -0.72
C LYS A 109 25.63 9.96 -1.74
N LYS A 110 25.74 9.43 -2.97
CA LYS A 110 26.53 10.07 -4.04
C LYS A 110 25.90 11.36 -4.54
N GLU A 111 24.56 11.43 -4.54
CA GLU A 111 23.78 12.54 -5.12
C GLU A 111 23.16 13.45 -4.06
N PHE A 112 22.91 12.91 -2.86
CA PHE A 112 22.26 13.60 -1.76
C PHE A 112 23.14 13.49 -0.51
N SER A 113 23.56 14.64 0.02
CA SER A 113 24.25 14.72 1.31
C SER A 113 23.23 14.58 2.46
N GLY A 114 23.63 13.92 3.55
CA GLY A 114 22.80 13.82 4.74
C GLY A 114 21.67 12.77 4.69
N THR A 115 21.84 11.69 3.91
CA THR A 115 20.85 10.60 3.87
C THR A 115 20.96 9.64 5.07
N ILE A 116 19.82 9.25 5.63
CA ILE A 116 19.74 8.41 6.84
C ILE A 116 18.73 7.29 6.61
N VAL A 117 19.10 6.06 7.00
CA VAL A 117 18.18 4.92 7.03
C VAL A 117 17.33 5.00 8.29
N ILE A 118 16.03 5.04 8.13
CA ILE A 118 15.05 5.12 9.22
C ILE A 118 14.13 3.90 9.21
N PRO A 119 13.76 3.34 10.36
CA PRO A 119 12.69 2.35 10.41
C PRO A 119 11.38 3.01 9.98
N MET A 120 10.51 2.26 9.29
CA MET A 120 9.20 2.78 8.91
C MET A 120 8.35 3.06 10.16
N GLU A 121 7.75 4.25 10.21
CA GLU A 121 6.85 4.67 11.30
C GLU A 121 5.59 3.82 11.32
N LYS A 122 5.25 3.28 12.50
CA LYS A 122 3.98 2.58 12.72
C LYS A 122 2.81 3.47 12.29
N GLN A 123 2.03 2.98 11.33
CA GLN A 123 0.69 3.49 11.06
C GLN A 123 -0.24 3.10 12.22
#